data_AF-A0A9W8X5K0-F1
#
_entry.id   AF-A0A9W8X5K0-F1
#
_cell.length_a   1.000
_cell.length_b   1.000
_cell.length_c   1.000
_cell.angle_alpha   90.00
_cell.angle_beta   90.00
_cell.angle_gamma   90.00
#
_symmetry.space_group_name_H-M   'P 1'
#
loop_
_entity.id
_entity.type
_entity.pdbx_description
1 polymer ?
#
loop_
_entity_poly.entity_id
_entity_poly.type
_entity_poly.pdbx_seq_one_letter_code
_entity_poly.pdbx_strand_id
1 'polypeptide(L)'
;MSVEDFDLVLGIGELSNVASLMLRSLPWFPALHWRTLKRSSQLPKTRRSSSYLTAVFCSVWLLINIGSQILVALLSLFWPVDSYQCPLLSYGTVSVADLSQWKSSFDDSGRPQVVSSDRNDTYMETAWMYGAEAANWESFSSHENITDLSDLPGTPIYYDKARDVWEYRFFYRNLVLPYGEYLISNRSVQANASCEQMEVQGTVDWNKTESDYYTIESRHPGEKQWTSYLVYEWTSYGTSWSASSYESCGPRCTSLMVLHVPGSISRNSTHPSLWFCNNTVSEITRPELEQGLTINDNDEKVYGTDDFARIAAGAIAWTGNNRPSSASIDDNVFMSEGVQSRTYFQNTTWGPGADATTEDIERLLMRCTTGAIAAFDDHGVRHDIKINDLVCPKNSQQLNVDWPYILSILGGICAIQLAALICLIVFANRAIIRDESFLSTAMLLRPVVDTIKDEPGATAMKGRDIRDHPKLRYRRIRYGYKENADGEPHEIAVFFQGRDPSEIPTKWASGRYR
;
A
#
# COMPACT_ATOMS: atom_id res chain seq x y z
N MET A 1 -45.55 7.77 0.16
CA MET A 1 -46.11 7.70 -1.20
C MET A 1 -47.03 6.50 -1.26
N SER A 2 -48.31 6.73 -1.54
CA SER A 2 -49.31 5.66 -1.71
C SER A 2 -48.98 4.83 -2.95
N VAL A 3 -49.33 3.55 -2.95
CA VAL A 3 -49.23 2.69 -4.15
C VAL A 3 -50.01 3.29 -5.32
N GLU A 4 -51.05 4.08 -5.03
CA GLU A 4 -51.85 4.81 -6.01
C GLU A 4 -51.07 5.98 -6.64
N ASP A 5 -50.17 6.64 -5.89
CA ASP A 5 -49.31 7.71 -6.42
C ASP A 5 -48.22 7.14 -7.34
N PHE A 6 -47.74 5.93 -7.05
CA PHE A 6 -46.75 5.23 -7.87
C PHE A 6 -47.35 4.70 -9.18
N ASP A 7 -48.62 4.26 -9.14
CA ASP A 7 -49.36 3.81 -10.31
C ASP A 7 -49.72 4.98 -11.25
N LEU A 8 -49.95 6.18 -10.69
CA LEU A 8 -50.21 7.41 -11.45
C LEU A 8 -49.00 7.92 -12.23
N VAL A 9 -47.78 7.75 -11.70
CA VAL A 9 -46.53 8.21 -12.34
C VAL A 9 -46.04 7.26 -13.43
N LEU A 10 -46.29 5.95 -13.28
CA LEU A 10 -45.76 4.93 -14.18
C LEU A 10 -46.83 4.30 -15.10
N GLY A 11 -48.12 4.63 -14.95
CA GLY A 11 -49.20 4.11 -15.81
C GLY A 11 -49.29 2.58 -15.81
N ILE A 12 -49.05 1.95 -14.65
CA ILE A 12 -48.77 0.52 -14.57
C ILE A 12 -50.05 -0.32 -14.62
N GLY A 13 -51.17 0.20 -14.10
CA GLY A 13 -52.50 -0.37 -14.27
C GLY A 13 -52.89 -0.52 -15.74
N GLU A 14 -52.65 0.51 -16.55
CA GLU A 14 -52.82 0.55 -18.01
C GLU A 14 -51.88 -0.45 -18.70
N LEU A 15 -50.57 -0.40 -18.39
CA LEU A 15 -49.56 -1.32 -18.91
C LEU A 15 -49.82 -2.80 -18.56
N SER A 16 -50.39 -3.10 -17.39
CA SER A 16 -50.73 -4.47 -17.00
C SER A 16 -51.90 -5.04 -17.80
N ASN A 17 -52.86 -4.19 -18.18
CA ASN A 17 -53.98 -4.58 -19.02
C ASN A 17 -53.53 -4.75 -20.48
N VAL A 18 -52.63 -3.90 -20.96
CA VAL A 18 -51.96 -4.04 -22.26
C VAL A 18 -51.07 -5.30 -22.30
N ALA A 19 -50.29 -5.56 -21.25
CA ALA A 19 -49.43 -6.75 -21.14
C ALA A 19 -50.25 -8.05 -21.04
N SER A 20 -51.39 -8.04 -20.33
CA SER A 20 -52.33 -9.16 -20.26
C SER A 20 -52.99 -9.46 -21.62
N LEU A 21 -53.31 -8.41 -22.39
CA LEU A 21 -53.78 -8.54 -23.76
C LEU A 21 -52.64 -8.99 -24.72
N MET A 22 -51.40 -8.57 -24.47
CA MET A 22 -50.21 -9.04 -25.18
C MET A 22 -49.92 -10.52 -24.93
N LEU A 23 -50.02 -10.98 -23.68
CA LEU A 23 -49.80 -12.39 -23.33
C LEU A 23 -50.84 -13.31 -23.96
N ARG A 24 -52.09 -12.82 -24.11
CA ARG A 24 -53.17 -13.54 -24.81
C ARG A 24 -53.08 -13.50 -26.34
N SER A 25 -52.25 -12.63 -26.92
CA SER A 25 -52.09 -12.48 -28.37
C SER A 25 -50.81 -13.10 -28.93
N LEU A 26 -50.01 -13.77 -28.10
CA LEU A 26 -48.83 -14.54 -28.52
C LEU A 26 -49.25 -15.90 -29.11
N PRO A 27 -49.03 -16.16 -30.42
CA PRO A 27 -49.43 -17.39 -31.09
C PRO A 27 -48.51 -18.60 -30.79
N TRP A 28 -47.41 -18.38 -30.06
CA TRP A 28 -46.33 -19.35 -29.85
C TRP A 28 -46.41 -20.18 -28.55
N PHE A 29 -47.44 -20.00 -27.73
CA PHE A 29 -47.77 -20.97 -26.68
C PHE A 29 -48.98 -21.81 -27.12
N PRO A 30 -48.79 -22.85 -27.96
CA PRO A 30 -49.87 -23.76 -28.28
C PRO A 30 -50.20 -24.54 -27.00
N ALA A 31 -51.25 -24.16 -26.28
CA ALA A 31 -52.13 -24.99 -25.45
C ALA A 31 -51.56 -26.22 -24.66
N LEU A 32 -50.27 -26.25 -24.30
CA LEU A 32 -49.59 -27.46 -23.80
C LEU A 32 -49.15 -27.38 -22.32
N HIS A 33 -49.77 -26.51 -21.52
CA HIS A 33 -49.63 -26.61 -20.05
C HIS A 33 -50.81 -26.09 -19.22
N TRP A 34 -51.95 -25.78 -19.84
CA TRP A 34 -53.14 -25.30 -19.13
C TRP A 34 -54.24 -26.37 -18.93
N ARG A 35 -54.02 -27.61 -19.40
CA ARG A 35 -54.94 -28.74 -19.14
C ARG A 35 -54.66 -29.46 -17.82
N THR A 36 -53.42 -29.42 -17.31
CA THR A 36 -53.05 -30.08 -16.04
C THR A 36 -53.39 -29.26 -14.80
N LEU A 37 -53.57 -27.94 -14.91
CA LEU A 37 -53.95 -27.07 -13.79
C LEU A 37 -55.47 -26.91 -13.58
N LYS A 38 -56.30 -27.65 -14.31
CA LYS A 38 -57.77 -27.56 -14.25
C LYS A 38 -58.44 -28.60 -13.34
N ARG A 39 -57.68 -29.26 -12.47
CA ARG A 39 -58.16 -30.31 -11.56
C ARG A 39 -58.03 -29.97 -10.07
N SER A 40 -57.97 -28.68 -9.73
CA SER A 40 -58.26 -28.20 -8.36
C SER A 40 -59.53 -27.35 -8.41
N SER A 41 -60.63 -27.91 -7.94
CA SER A 41 -61.94 -27.27 -7.87
C SER A 41 -62.13 -26.40 -6.62
N GLN A 42 -61.05 -25.89 -6.04
CA GLN A 42 -61.08 -25.07 -4.83
C GLN A 42 -60.24 -23.79 -4.93
N LEU A 43 -60.16 -23.18 -6.11
CA LEU A 43 -59.73 -21.79 -6.22
C LEU A 43 -60.96 -20.91 -6.50
N PRO A 44 -61.40 -20.10 -5.52
CA PRO A 44 -62.53 -19.20 -5.71
C PRO A 44 -62.23 -18.27 -6.88
N LYS A 45 -63.23 -18.07 -7.75
CA LYS A 45 -63.22 -17.12 -8.86
C LYS A 45 -63.14 -15.69 -8.31
N THR A 46 -61.97 -15.28 -7.84
CA THR A 46 -61.70 -13.90 -7.47
C THR A 46 -61.41 -13.10 -8.73
N ARG A 47 -62.44 -12.37 -9.16
CA ARG A 47 -62.35 -11.24 -10.07
C ARG A 47 -61.63 -10.09 -9.34
N ARG A 48 -60.32 -10.23 -9.09
CA ARG A 48 -59.41 -9.21 -8.54
C ARG A 48 -57.99 -9.77 -8.48
N SER A 49 -57.19 -9.61 -9.55
CA SER A 49 -55.72 -9.75 -9.45
C SER A 49 -55.01 -9.22 -10.71
N SER A 50 -55.36 -8.03 -11.18
CA SER A 50 -54.44 -7.27 -12.04
C SER A 50 -53.21 -6.84 -11.22
N SER A 51 -53.42 -6.45 -9.95
CA SER A 51 -52.38 -6.00 -9.02
C SER A 51 -51.22 -6.98 -8.79
N TYR A 52 -51.45 -8.30 -8.76
CA TYR A 52 -50.36 -9.26 -8.55
C TYR A 52 -49.45 -9.39 -9.79
N LEU A 53 -50.05 -9.43 -10.98
CA LEU A 53 -49.26 -9.45 -12.23
C LEU A 53 -48.52 -8.12 -12.43
N THR A 54 -49.19 -6.99 -12.15
CA THR A 54 -48.58 -5.66 -12.11
C THR A 54 -47.39 -5.63 -11.15
N ALA A 55 -47.56 -6.15 -9.93
CA ALA A 55 -46.48 -6.23 -8.95
C ALA A 55 -45.32 -7.10 -9.43
N VAL A 56 -45.59 -8.22 -10.10
CA VAL A 56 -44.54 -9.09 -10.67
C VAL A 56 -43.78 -8.37 -11.78
N PHE A 57 -44.46 -7.70 -12.71
CA PHE A 57 -43.80 -6.96 -13.78
C PHE A 57 -42.98 -5.77 -13.26
N CYS A 58 -43.53 -5.00 -12.31
CA CYS A 58 -42.78 -3.95 -11.62
C CYS A 58 -41.57 -4.50 -10.89
N SER A 59 -41.72 -5.63 -10.19
CA SER A 59 -40.62 -6.26 -9.48
C SER A 59 -39.54 -6.74 -10.43
N VAL A 60 -39.89 -7.33 -11.57
CA VAL A 60 -38.93 -7.74 -12.61
C VAL A 60 -38.23 -6.54 -13.22
N TRP A 61 -38.97 -5.49 -13.57
CA TRP A 61 -38.39 -4.26 -14.10
C TRP A 61 -37.42 -3.61 -13.11
N LEU A 62 -37.81 -3.55 -11.84
CA LEU A 62 -36.99 -3.03 -10.76
C LEU A 62 -35.74 -3.89 -10.56
N LEU A 63 -35.86 -5.22 -10.58
CA LEU A 63 -34.72 -6.15 -10.51
C LEU A 63 -33.74 -5.98 -11.67
N ILE A 64 -34.22 -5.71 -12.89
CA ILE A 64 -33.35 -5.44 -14.04
C ILE A 64 -32.58 -4.13 -13.83
N ASN A 65 -33.25 -3.08 -13.36
CA ASN A 65 -32.61 -1.79 -13.10
C ASN A 65 -31.58 -1.88 -11.96
N ILE A 66 -31.93 -2.54 -10.86
CA ILE A 66 -31.01 -2.79 -9.75
C ILE A 66 -29.84 -3.68 -10.21
N GLY A 67 -30.12 -4.76 -10.95
CA GLY A 67 -29.10 -5.66 -11.48
C GLY A 67 -28.12 -4.93 -12.41
N SER A 68 -28.61 -4.02 -13.26
CA SER A 68 -27.75 -3.18 -14.10
C SER A 68 -26.87 -2.24 -13.28
N GLN A 69 -27.38 -1.65 -12.20
CA GLN A 69 -26.59 -0.79 -11.32
C GLN A 69 -25.53 -1.60 -10.54
N ILE A 70 -25.88 -2.80 -10.08
CA ILE A 70 -24.93 -3.72 -9.44
C ILE A 70 -23.82 -4.11 -10.41
N LEU A 71 -24.13 -4.44 -11.67
CA LEU A 71 -23.11 -4.77 -12.67
C LEU A 71 -22.13 -3.60 -12.91
N VAL A 72 -22.64 -2.37 -12.95
CA VAL A 72 -21.78 -1.17 -13.04
C VAL A 72 -20.91 -1.01 -11.79
N ALA A 73 -21.45 -1.22 -10.60
CA ALA A 73 -20.68 -1.19 -9.36
C ALA A 73 -19.62 -2.30 -9.30
N LEU A 74 -19.92 -3.49 -9.83
CA LEU A 74 -18.96 -4.60 -9.89
C LEU A 74 -17.77 -4.30 -10.82
N LEU A 75 -17.91 -3.42 -11.82
CA LEU A 75 -16.76 -3.00 -12.65
C LEU A 75 -15.65 -2.36 -11.84
N SER A 76 -15.95 -1.64 -10.75
CA SER A 76 -14.90 -1.02 -9.92
C SER A 76 -14.09 -2.03 -9.11
N LEU A 77 -14.59 -3.26 -8.92
CA LEU A 77 -13.87 -4.32 -8.21
C LEU A 77 -12.84 -5.03 -9.09
N PHE A 78 -12.98 -4.98 -10.41
CA PHE A 78 -12.03 -5.60 -11.36
C PHE A 78 -10.94 -4.63 -11.84
N TRP A 79 -10.73 -3.56 -11.09
CA TRP A 79 -9.60 -2.64 -11.20
C TRP A 79 -8.76 -2.64 -9.91
N PRO A 80 -8.19 -3.79 -9.51
CA PRO A 80 -7.21 -3.79 -8.43
C PRO A 80 -6.01 -2.95 -8.88
N VAL A 81 -5.68 -1.97 -8.04
CA VAL A 81 -4.47 -1.17 -8.15
C VAL A 81 -3.50 -1.76 -7.14
N ASP A 82 -2.63 -2.65 -7.62
CA ASP A 82 -1.62 -3.27 -6.78
C ASP A 82 -0.35 -2.41 -6.80
N SER A 83 0.32 -2.32 -5.65
CA SER A 83 1.67 -1.76 -5.58
C SER A 83 2.60 -2.66 -6.37
N TYR A 84 3.26 -2.11 -7.39
CA TYR A 84 4.18 -2.88 -8.21
C TYR A 84 5.50 -3.05 -7.46
N GLN A 85 6.06 -4.26 -7.50
CA GLN A 85 7.28 -4.61 -6.77
C GLN A 85 8.54 -3.90 -7.29
N CYS A 86 8.53 -3.41 -8.53
CA CYS A 86 9.63 -2.60 -9.05
C CYS A 86 9.27 -1.11 -8.93
N PRO A 87 10.05 -0.30 -8.21
CA PRO A 87 9.82 1.13 -8.17
C PRO A 87 9.98 1.72 -9.58
N LEU A 88 9.10 2.65 -9.95
CA LEU A 88 9.29 3.41 -11.18
C LEU A 88 10.48 4.34 -10.96
N LEU A 89 11.57 4.08 -11.67
CA LEU A 89 12.73 4.94 -11.63
C LEU A 89 12.46 6.18 -12.49
N SER A 90 12.79 7.35 -11.96
CA SER A 90 12.66 8.61 -12.68
C SER A 90 13.92 9.45 -12.54
N TYR A 91 14.12 10.35 -13.50
CA TYR A 91 15.15 11.38 -13.38
C TYR A 91 14.79 12.34 -12.25
N GLY A 92 15.74 12.69 -11.40
CA GLY A 92 15.45 13.57 -10.28
C GLY A 92 16.61 13.78 -9.32
N THR A 93 16.28 14.52 -8.26
CA THR A 93 17.16 14.69 -7.11
C THR A 93 16.92 13.54 -6.14
N VAL A 94 18.00 12.92 -5.68
CA VAL A 94 17.98 11.93 -4.60
C VAL A 94 18.75 12.46 -3.41
N SER A 95 18.39 12.00 -2.22
CA SER A 95 19.10 12.31 -0.99
C SER A 95 20.08 11.17 -0.68
N VAL A 96 21.31 11.53 -0.38
CA VAL A 96 22.38 10.62 0.08
C VAL A 96 22.90 11.11 1.43
N ALA A 97 23.58 10.25 2.18
CA ALA A 97 24.27 10.71 3.39
C ALA A 97 25.41 11.68 3.05
N ASP A 98 25.54 12.74 3.85
CA ASP A 98 26.64 13.70 3.81
C ASP A 98 27.82 13.16 4.64
N LEU A 99 28.76 12.51 3.97
CA LEU A 99 29.91 11.85 4.57
C LEU A 99 31.05 12.82 4.87
N SER A 100 30.82 14.13 4.80
CA SER A 100 31.82 15.13 5.22
C SER A 100 31.77 15.43 6.72
N GLN A 101 30.66 15.10 7.39
CA GLN A 101 30.42 15.46 8.79
C GLN A 101 29.48 14.48 9.48
N TRP A 102 29.74 14.15 10.75
CA TRP A 102 28.87 13.26 11.53
C TRP A 102 27.62 13.95 12.08
N LYS A 103 27.60 15.28 12.15
CA LYS A 103 26.49 16.06 12.68
C LYS A 103 26.43 17.43 12.04
N SER A 104 25.22 17.91 11.78
CA SER A 104 24.99 19.28 11.31
C SER A 104 25.32 20.27 12.43
N SER A 105 26.32 21.10 12.20
CA SER A 105 26.61 22.24 13.07
C SER A 105 25.95 23.49 12.48
N PHE A 106 25.16 24.17 13.30
CA PHE A 106 24.58 25.47 12.96
C PHE A 106 25.19 26.53 13.86
N ASP A 107 25.55 27.68 13.30
CA ASP A 107 25.92 28.85 14.09
C ASP A 107 24.69 29.47 14.78
N ASP A 108 24.91 30.41 15.71
CA ASP A 108 23.84 31.14 16.41
C ASP A 108 22.88 31.90 15.47
N SER A 109 23.26 32.07 14.20
CA SER A 109 22.44 32.68 13.15
C SER A 109 21.68 31.65 12.29
N GLY A 110 21.75 30.36 12.65
CA GLY A 110 21.10 29.26 11.96
C GLY A 110 21.78 28.86 10.64
N ARG A 111 23.03 29.28 10.39
CA ARG A 111 23.77 28.92 9.18
C ARG A 111 24.60 27.67 9.42
N PRO A 112 24.70 26.75 8.45
CA PRO A 112 25.58 25.60 8.56
C PRO A 112 27.04 26.06 8.70
N GLN A 113 27.70 25.65 9.78
CA GLN A 113 29.11 25.94 10.02
C GLN A 113 29.92 24.66 9.82
N VAL A 114 30.89 24.70 8.92
CA VAL A 114 31.91 23.65 8.80
C VAL A 114 32.85 23.81 9.99
N VAL A 115 32.72 22.92 10.98
CA VAL A 115 33.63 22.91 12.13
C VAL A 115 34.94 22.28 11.68
N SER A 116 36.02 23.05 11.71
CA SER A 116 37.34 22.59 11.28
C SER A 116 37.90 21.49 12.20
N SER A 117 37.96 20.28 11.63
CA SER A 117 38.91 19.16 11.78
C SER A 117 39.40 18.74 13.17
N ASP A 118 40.04 19.59 13.97
CA ASP A 118 41.11 19.00 14.79
C ASP A 118 40.63 18.24 16.03
N ARG A 119 39.49 18.58 16.64
CA ARG A 119 38.85 17.80 17.73
C ARG A 119 37.38 18.10 17.87
N ASN A 120 36.53 17.40 17.12
CA ASN A 120 35.09 17.47 17.35
C ASN A 120 34.61 16.25 18.13
N ASP A 121 34.76 16.30 19.45
CA ASP A 121 34.35 15.24 20.37
C ASP A 121 32.88 14.84 20.20
N THR A 122 32.05 15.80 19.78
CA THR A 122 30.64 15.54 19.45
C THR A 122 30.50 14.60 18.24
N TYR A 123 31.37 14.71 17.23
CA TYR A 123 31.36 13.82 16.05
C TYR A 123 31.76 12.41 16.44
N MET A 124 32.77 12.28 17.31
CA MET A 124 33.19 10.99 17.86
C MET A 124 32.07 10.32 18.66
N GLU A 125 31.41 11.04 19.57
CA GLU A 125 30.26 10.52 20.31
C GLU A 125 29.11 10.13 19.37
N THR A 126 28.83 10.95 18.35
CA THR A 126 27.78 10.68 17.36
C THR A 126 28.08 9.39 16.58
N ALA A 127 29.33 9.20 16.14
CA ALA A 127 29.74 7.96 15.48
C ALA A 127 29.57 6.73 16.37
N TRP A 128 29.88 6.86 17.66
CA TRP A 128 29.57 5.81 18.63
C TRP A 128 28.07 5.52 18.73
N MET A 129 27.22 6.54 18.78
CA MET A 129 25.76 6.34 18.86
C MET A 129 25.24 5.52 17.68
N TYR A 130 25.72 5.80 16.47
CA TYR A 130 25.38 5.01 15.28
C TYR A 130 25.95 3.59 15.33
N GLY A 131 27.17 3.41 15.83
CA GLY A 131 27.73 2.08 16.08
C GLY A 131 26.92 1.29 17.11
N ALA A 132 26.41 1.95 18.15
CA ALA A 132 25.56 1.34 19.17
C ALA A 132 24.18 0.97 18.63
N GLU A 133 23.59 1.80 17.76
CA GLU A 133 22.33 1.52 17.07
C GLU A 133 22.44 0.26 16.20
N ALA A 134 23.53 0.14 15.44
CA ALA A 134 23.80 -0.98 14.56
C ALA A 134 24.08 -2.31 15.31
N ALA A 135 24.13 -2.30 16.65
CA ALA A 135 24.34 -3.52 17.45
C ALA A 135 23.25 -4.58 17.24
N ASN A 136 22.04 -4.16 16.87
CA ASN A 136 20.90 -5.04 16.62
C ASN A 136 20.64 -5.28 15.13
N TRP A 137 21.52 -4.78 14.25
CA TRP A 137 21.33 -4.91 12.81
C TRP A 137 21.84 -6.25 12.30
N GLU A 138 21.10 -6.79 11.34
CA GLU A 138 21.38 -8.09 10.75
C GLU A 138 22.54 -8.01 9.75
N SER A 139 23.34 -9.06 9.73
CA SER A 139 24.47 -9.22 8.82
C SER A 139 24.17 -10.28 7.76
N PHE A 140 24.44 -9.96 6.50
CA PHE A 140 24.20 -10.81 5.35
C PHE A 140 25.52 -11.24 4.69
N SER A 141 25.47 -12.26 3.83
CA SER A 141 26.65 -12.60 3.02
C SER A 141 26.85 -11.55 1.92
N SER A 142 28.10 -11.20 1.60
CA SER A 142 28.43 -10.29 0.48
C SER A 142 27.83 -10.69 -0.88
N HIS A 143 27.44 -11.94 -1.08
CA HIS A 143 26.82 -12.42 -2.33
C HIS A 143 25.31 -12.17 -2.39
N GLU A 144 24.69 -11.83 -1.27
CA GLU A 144 23.26 -11.52 -1.19
C GLU A 144 23.03 -10.04 -1.52
N ASN A 145 21.96 -9.77 -2.27
CA ASN A 145 21.53 -8.40 -2.56
C ASN A 145 20.16 -8.18 -1.94
N ILE A 146 20.14 -7.65 -0.72
CA ILE A 146 18.89 -7.38 -0.01
C ILE A 146 18.33 -6.04 -0.48
N THR A 147 17.34 -6.09 -1.36
CA THR A 147 16.72 -4.88 -1.95
C THR A 147 15.54 -4.36 -1.15
N ASP A 148 14.98 -5.15 -0.24
CA ASP A 148 13.83 -4.80 0.59
C ASP A 148 14.23 -4.70 2.06
N LEU A 149 14.03 -3.52 2.63
CA LEU A 149 14.33 -3.15 4.01
C LEU A 149 13.09 -3.21 4.93
N SER A 150 11.90 -3.51 4.39
CA SER A 150 10.63 -3.40 5.13
C SER A 150 10.56 -4.31 6.37
N ASP A 151 11.22 -5.47 6.31
CA ASP A 151 11.24 -6.47 7.38
C ASP A 151 12.48 -6.37 8.28
N LEU A 152 13.40 -5.43 7.99
CA LEU A 152 14.67 -5.31 8.69
C LEU A 152 14.65 -4.22 9.77
N PRO A 153 15.37 -4.41 10.89
CA PRO A 153 15.51 -3.38 11.93
C PRO A 153 16.38 -2.18 11.50
N GLY A 154 17.09 -2.30 10.38
CA GLY A 154 18.03 -1.30 9.87
C GLY A 154 18.59 -1.70 8.51
N THR A 155 19.56 -0.94 7.99
CA THR A 155 20.15 -1.25 6.67
C THR A 155 21.08 -2.47 6.75
N PRO A 156 21.11 -3.32 5.71
CA PRO A 156 21.87 -4.56 5.70
C PRO A 156 23.37 -4.29 5.71
N ILE A 157 24.09 -5.02 6.55
CA ILE A 157 25.55 -5.00 6.61
C ILE A 157 26.07 -6.32 6.02
N TYR A 158 27.07 -6.27 5.15
CA TYR A 158 27.55 -7.45 4.45
C TYR A 158 28.88 -7.94 5.01
N TYR A 159 29.03 -9.24 5.16
CA TYR A 159 30.28 -9.88 5.56
C TYR A 159 30.79 -10.79 4.45
N ASP A 160 32.01 -10.52 3.98
CA ASP A 160 32.70 -11.34 3.00
C ASP A 160 33.66 -12.29 3.70
N LYS A 161 33.23 -13.55 3.86
CA LYS A 161 34.02 -14.62 4.48
C LYS A 161 35.32 -14.93 3.74
N ALA A 162 35.41 -14.68 2.43
CA ALA A 162 36.60 -15.04 1.66
C ALA A 162 37.74 -14.04 1.86
N ARG A 163 37.40 -12.76 2.07
CA ARG A 163 38.34 -11.67 2.30
C ARG A 163 38.46 -11.25 3.76
N ASP A 164 37.60 -11.78 4.63
CA ASP A 164 37.42 -11.39 6.03
C ASP A 164 37.20 -9.88 6.21
N VAL A 165 36.39 -9.27 5.33
CA VAL A 165 36.06 -7.84 5.37
C VAL A 165 34.57 -7.63 5.57
N TRP A 166 34.23 -6.54 6.25
CA TRP A 166 32.85 -6.06 6.36
C TRP A 166 32.62 -4.95 5.34
N GLU A 167 31.52 -5.03 4.60
CA GLU A 167 31.16 -4.11 3.54
C GLU A 167 29.78 -3.50 3.81
N TYR A 168 29.67 -2.20 3.54
CA TYR A 168 28.39 -1.50 3.47
C TYR A 168 28.13 -0.98 2.06
N ARG A 169 26.87 -1.02 1.62
CA ARG A 169 26.42 -0.51 0.32
C ARG A 169 25.43 0.61 0.57
N PHE A 170 25.70 1.77 0.00
CA PHE A 170 24.91 2.98 0.25
C PHE A 170 23.57 2.93 -0.47
N PHE A 171 22.59 3.72 0.00
CA PHE A 171 21.30 3.85 -0.64
C PHE A 171 21.09 5.25 -1.25
N TYR A 172 20.42 5.32 -2.39
CA TYR A 172 19.78 6.52 -2.90
C TYR A 172 18.37 6.59 -2.33
N ARG A 173 18.01 7.71 -1.71
CA ARG A 173 16.69 7.88 -1.07
C ARG A 173 15.88 8.98 -1.74
N ASN A 174 14.57 8.80 -1.78
CA ASN A 174 13.65 9.84 -2.23
C ASN A 174 13.57 10.97 -1.19
N LEU A 175 13.49 12.22 -1.64
CA LEU A 175 13.35 13.40 -0.78
C LEU A 175 12.06 13.43 0.03
N VAL A 176 10.97 12.90 -0.54
CA VAL A 176 9.62 12.97 0.05
C VAL A 176 9.38 11.79 1.00
N LEU A 177 9.81 10.59 0.58
CA LEU A 177 9.64 9.33 1.33
C LEU A 177 10.99 8.59 1.48
N PRO A 178 11.95 9.14 2.24
CA PRO A 178 13.33 8.62 2.28
C PRO A 178 13.47 7.20 2.85
N TYR A 179 12.50 6.73 3.63
CA TYR A 179 12.50 5.39 4.23
C TYR A 179 11.57 4.40 3.51
N GLY A 180 10.67 4.89 2.65
CA GLY A 180 9.75 4.04 1.88
C GLY A 180 10.16 3.88 0.41
N GLU A 181 10.93 4.82 -0.12
CA GLU A 181 11.38 4.84 -1.52
C GLU A 181 12.90 5.00 -1.56
N TYR A 182 13.60 3.89 -1.74
CA TYR A 182 15.06 3.82 -1.80
C TYR A 182 15.54 2.86 -2.90
N LEU A 183 16.79 3.02 -3.31
CA LEU A 183 17.47 2.19 -4.30
C LEU A 183 18.91 1.96 -3.85
N ILE A 184 19.41 0.73 -3.93
CA ILE A 184 20.83 0.46 -3.63
C ILE A 184 21.72 1.19 -4.64
N SER A 185 22.74 1.87 -4.15
CA SER A 185 23.78 2.52 -4.93
C SER A 185 24.91 1.54 -5.26
N ASN A 186 25.64 1.82 -6.33
CA ASN A 186 26.88 1.11 -6.66
C ASN A 186 28.07 1.52 -5.76
N ARG A 187 27.86 2.48 -4.86
CA ARG A 187 28.86 2.90 -3.87
C ARG A 187 28.90 1.89 -2.73
N SER A 188 30.09 1.44 -2.40
CA SER A 188 30.34 0.61 -1.22
C SER A 188 31.56 1.07 -0.45
N VAL A 189 31.63 0.70 0.82
CA VAL A 189 32.77 0.98 1.71
C VAL A 189 33.09 -0.27 2.51
N GLN A 190 34.36 -0.51 2.77
CA GLN A 190 34.84 -1.67 3.52
C GLN A 190 35.58 -1.23 4.78
N ALA A 191 35.38 -1.95 5.88
CA ALA A 191 36.17 -1.83 7.09
C ALA A 191 37.10 -3.04 7.19
N ASN A 192 38.37 -2.79 7.50
CA ASN A 192 39.38 -3.80 7.69
C ASN A 192 40.18 -3.52 8.97
N ALA A 193 40.22 -4.48 9.88
CA ALA A 193 40.95 -4.37 11.14
C ALA A 193 42.01 -5.47 11.26
N SER A 194 43.17 -5.10 11.79
CA SER A 194 44.26 -6.03 12.13
C SER A 194 44.65 -5.83 13.59
N CYS A 195 44.66 -6.90 14.37
CA CYS A 195 44.95 -6.88 15.80
C CYS A 195 46.15 -7.78 16.13
N GLU A 196 46.98 -7.32 17.07
CA GLU A 196 48.07 -8.10 17.65
C GLU A 196 47.76 -8.37 19.12
N GLN A 197 47.74 -9.65 19.52
CA GLN A 197 47.54 -10.04 20.92
C GLN A 197 48.84 -9.90 21.69
N MET A 198 48.76 -9.20 22.82
CA MET A 198 49.90 -8.96 23.71
C MET A 198 49.99 -10.03 24.79
N GLU A 199 51.21 -10.30 25.24
CA GLU A 199 51.41 -11.09 26.45
C GLU A 199 51.15 -10.20 27.67
N VAL A 200 50.29 -10.65 28.59
CA VAL A 200 49.86 -9.87 29.76
C VAL A 200 50.36 -10.51 31.04
N GLN A 201 50.91 -9.70 31.95
CA GLN A 201 51.33 -10.13 33.28
C GLN A 201 50.38 -9.59 34.35
N GLY A 202 49.84 -10.51 35.16
CA GLY A 202 49.02 -10.14 36.32
C GLY A 202 47.57 -9.77 35.97
N THR A 203 47.02 -8.88 36.78
CA THR A 203 45.66 -8.34 36.65
C THR A 203 45.71 -6.83 36.46
N VAL A 204 44.57 -6.21 36.18
CA VAL A 204 44.47 -4.75 36.16
C VAL A 204 44.68 -4.22 37.58
N ASP A 205 45.79 -3.52 37.78
CA ASP A 205 46.17 -2.99 39.09
C ASP A 205 45.77 -1.52 39.21
N TRP A 206 45.16 -1.17 40.35
CA TRP A 206 44.87 0.22 40.69
C TRP A 206 46.09 0.81 41.39
N ASN A 207 46.82 1.68 40.69
CA ASN A 207 47.93 2.40 41.26
C ASN A 207 47.40 3.63 42.02
N LYS A 208 47.38 3.57 43.36
CA LYS A 208 46.89 4.66 44.22
C LYS A 208 47.90 5.78 44.48
N THR A 209 49.16 5.61 44.08
CA THR A 209 50.25 6.44 44.63
C THR A 209 50.50 7.76 43.91
N GLU A 210 50.13 7.94 42.63
CA GLU A 210 50.47 9.18 41.91
C GLU A 210 49.37 9.74 41.00
N SER A 211 48.39 8.96 40.56
CA SER A 211 47.14 9.45 39.95
C SER A 211 46.15 8.29 39.89
N ASP A 212 44.86 8.54 40.14
CA ASP A 212 43.82 7.51 40.13
C ASP A 212 43.59 6.91 38.73
N TYR A 213 44.49 6.02 38.29
CA TYR A 213 44.40 5.29 37.03
C TYR A 213 44.60 3.78 37.24
N TYR A 214 44.10 3.00 36.29
CA TYR A 214 44.35 1.57 36.20
C TYR A 214 45.51 1.31 35.25
N THR A 215 46.37 0.36 35.58
CA THR A 215 47.48 -0.07 34.71
C THR A 215 47.45 -1.56 34.46
N ILE A 216 47.96 -1.96 33.31
CA ILE A 216 48.21 -3.35 32.97
C ILE A 216 49.61 -3.52 32.37
N GLU A 217 50.37 -4.47 32.89
CA GLU A 217 51.68 -4.80 32.34
C GLU A 217 51.51 -5.76 31.16
N SER A 218 52.02 -5.35 30.00
CA SER A 218 52.02 -6.19 28.80
C SER A 218 53.30 -6.02 27.99
N ARG A 219 53.54 -6.94 27.07
CA ARG A 219 54.68 -6.91 26.14
C ARG A 219 54.31 -7.54 24.80
N HIS A 220 55.04 -7.16 23.75
CA HIS A 220 54.91 -7.86 22.48
C HIS A 220 55.43 -9.30 22.60
N PRO A 221 54.85 -10.26 21.85
CA PRO A 221 55.34 -11.64 21.84
C PRO A 221 56.84 -11.70 21.52
N GLY A 222 57.63 -12.21 22.46
CA GLY A 222 59.10 -12.36 22.32
C GLY A 222 59.94 -11.19 22.84
N GLU A 223 59.34 -10.09 23.30
CA GLU A 223 60.08 -9.03 23.99
C GLU A 223 60.39 -9.40 25.44
N LYS A 224 61.47 -8.85 26.00
CA LYS A 224 61.88 -9.13 27.39
C LYS A 224 61.40 -8.11 28.40
N GLN A 225 61.12 -6.89 27.94
CA GLN A 225 60.73 -5.78 28.79
C GLN A 225 59.21 -5.74 28.88
N TRP A 226 58.69 -5.59 30.10
CA TRP A 226 57.29 -5.35 30.35
C TRP A 226 57.02 -3.85 30.33
N THR A 227 55.95 -3.46 29.66
CA THR A 227 55.51 -2.07 29.54
C THR A 227 54.17 -1.93 30.24
N SER A 228 54.05 -0.91 31.09
CA SER A 228 52.81 -0.62 31.81
C SER A 228 51.92 0.30 30.96
N TYR A 229 50.75 -0.18 30.55
CA TYR A 229 49.77 0.58 29.77
C TYR A 229 48.65 1.06 30.69
N LEU A 230 48.22 2.32 30.53
CA LEU A 230 47.11 2.86 31.30
C LEU A 230 45.77 2.48 30.67
N VAL A 231 44.83 2.16 31.53
CA VAL A 231 43.47 1.77 31.19
C VAL A 231 42.52 2.79 31.83
N TYR A 232 41.88 3.62 31.01
CA TYR A 232 41.05 4.74 31.51
C TYR A 232 39.69 4.31 32.06
N GLU A 233 39.13 3.27 31.44
CA GLU A 233 37.88 2.66 31.85
C GLU A 233 38.07 1.16 31.86
N TRP A 234 37.62 0.51 32.92
CA TRP A 234 37.69 -0.93 33.07
C TRP A 234 36.52 -1.41 33.92
N THR A 235 36.09 -2.64 33.64
CA THR A 235 35.12 -3.35 34.47
C THR A 235 35.55 -4.80 34.63
N SER A 236 35.23 -5.40 35.77
CA SER A 236 35.31 -6.85 35.92
C SER A 236 34.32 -7.51 34.96
N TYR A 237 34.80 -8.49 34.17
CA TYR A 237 33.97 -9.26 33.24
C TYR A 237 33.37 -8.40 32.10
N GLY A 238 34.25 -7.80 31.30
CA GLY A 238 33.85 -6.96 30.17
C GLY A 238 35.02 -6.69 29.23
N THR A 239 34.72 -5.90 28.20
CA THR A 239 35.70 -5.48 27.20
C THR A 239 35.78 -3.97 27.17
N SER A 240 36.96 -3.43 27.42
CA SER A 240 37.24 -1.99 27.32
C SER A 240 37.95 -1.70 26.01
N TRP A 241 37.41 -0.74 25.27
CA TRP A 241 37.96 -0.27 24.00
C TRP A 241 38.50 1.12 24.21
N SER A 242 39.77 1.33 23.89
CA SER A 242 40.46 2.61 24.00
C SER A 242 40.97 3.02 22.63
N ALA A 243 40.50 4.12 22.06
CA ALA A 243 40.93 4.60 20.75
C ALA A 243 41.75 5.89 20.87
N SER A 244 42.79 5.99 20.06
CA SER A 244 43.57 7.22 19.91
C SER A 244 42.76 8.27 19.15
N SER A 245 42.61 9.46 19.73
CA SER A 245 41.90 10.57 19.07
C SER A 245 42.68 11.17 17.89
N TYR A 246 43.97 10.85 17.78
CA TYR A 246 44.89 11.36 16.76
C TYR A 246 45.16 10.34 15.65
N GLU A 247 45.60 10.87 14.51
CA GLU A 247 46.03 10.08 13.35
C GLU A 247 47.35 9.36 13.65
N SER A 248 47.26 8.08 14.04
CA SER A 248 48.42 7.26 14.45
C SER A 248 48.79 6.18 13.43
N CYS A 249 47.85 5.75 12.59
CA CYS A 249 48.05 4.69 11.60
C CYS A 249 47.66 5.08 10.15
N GLY A 250 47.44 6.37 9.90
CA GLY A 250 47.11 6.94 8.58
C GLY A 250 45.74 7.64 8.51
N PRO A 251 45.39 8.30 7.39
CA PRO A 251 44.33 9.32 7.35
C PRO A 251 42.93 8.77 7.58
N ARG A 252 42.69 7.49 7.25
CA ARG A 252 41.40 6.78 7.41
C ARG A 252 41.48 5.66 8.44
N CYS A 253 42.50 5.70 9.30
CA CYS A 253 42.82 4.65 10.24
C CYS A 253 42.82 5.17 11.68
N THR A 254 42.26 4.38 12.58
CA THR A 254 42.32 4.63 14.02
C THR A 254 42.98 3.44 14.71
N SER A 255 43.94 3.72 15.58
CA SER A 255 44.56 2.71 16.44
C SER A 255 43.78 2.58 17.75
N LEU A 256 43.56 1.34 18.16
CA LEU A 256 42.81 0.96 19.34
C LEU A 256 43.62 0.02 20.23
N MET A 257 43.43 0.15 21.53
CA MET A 257 43.85 -0.80 22.54
C MET A 257 42.58 -1.44 23.10
N VAL A 258 42.55 -2.77 23.14
CA VAL A 258 41.39 -3.55 23.58
C VAL A 258 41.78 -4.39 24.76
N LEU A 259 41.13 -4.19 25.90
CA LEU A 259 41.31 -4.99 27.09
C LEU A 259 40.07 -5.84 27.34
N HIS A 260 40.20 -7.16 27.21
CA HIS A 260 39.14 -8.11 27.51
C HIS A 260 39.44 -8.84 28.81
N VAL A 261 38.47 -8.85 29.72
CA VAL A 261 38.52 -9.67 30.94
C VAL A 261 37.42 -10.73 30.85
N PRO A 262 37.77 -12.00 30.62
CA PRO A 262 36.78 -13.04 30.38
C PRO A 262 35.94 -13.34 31.63
N GLY A 263 34.66 -13.61 31.39
CA GLY A 263 33.67 -14.00 32.39
C GLY A 263 33.73 -15.47 32.76
N SER A 264 34.75 -15.95 33.47
CA SER A 264 34.74 -17.35 33.91
C SER A 264 34.12 -17.54 35.30
N ILE A 265 33.08 -18.37 35.38
CA ILE A 265 32.53 -18.90 36.64
C ILE A 265 33.54 -19.89 37.28
N SER A 266 34.49 -20.41 36.51
CA SER A 266 35.53 -21.30 37.02
C SER A 266 36.68 -20.49 37.64
N ARG A 267 36.88 -20.66 38.95
CA ARG A 267 37.73 -19.81 39.82
C ARG A 267 39.23 -19.81 39.52
N ASN A 268 39.72 -20.47 38.47
CA ASN A 268 41.13 -20.83 38.39
C ASN A 268 41.98 -20.16 37.32
N SER A 269 41.43 -19.36 36.40
CA SER A 269 42.26 -18.55 35.48
C SER A 269 41.43 -17.58 34.63
N THR A 270 41.02 -16.43 35.17
CA THR A 270 40.59 -15.27 34.36
C THR A 270 41.80 -14.40 34.09
N HIS A 271 42.59 -14.75 33.07
CA HIS A 271 43.67 -13.90 32.62
C HIS A 271 43.12 -12.83 31.68
N PRO A 272 43.35 -11.53 31.95
CA PRO A 272 43.01 -10.49 30.99
C PRO A 272 43.81 -10.68 29.69
N SER A 273 43.18 -10.38 28.56
CA SER A 273 43.83 -10.34 27.27
C SER A 273 43.83 -8.91 26.75
N LEU A 274 44.95 -8.50 26.16
CA LEU A 274 45.14 -7.17 25.62
C LEU A 274 45.50 -7.28 24.14
N TRP A 275 44.89 -6.44 23.31
CA TRP A 275 45.23 -6.32 21.89
C TRP A 275 45.52 -4.88 21.50
N PHE A 276 46.45 -4.70 20.57
CA PHE A 276 46.58 -3.47 19.81
C PHE A 276 46.06 -3.70 18.40
N CYS A 277 45.09 -2.89 18.00
CA CYS A 277 44.38 -3.03 16.74
C CYS A 277 44.53 -1.77 15.90
N ASN A 278 44.70 -1.93 14.60
CA ASN A 278 44.53 -0.86 13.62
C ASN A 278 43.29 -1.15 12.80
N ASN A 279 42.34 -0.21 12.79
CA ASN A 279 41.13 -0.32 11.98
C ASN A 279 41.15 0.75 10.90
N THR A 280 40.98 0.35 9.65
CA THR A 280 41.01 1.22 8.49
C THR A 280 39.71 1.11 7.71
N VAL A 281 39.18 2.26 7.30
CA VAL A 281 38.01 2.35 6.42
C VAL A 281 38.46 2.69 5.01
N SER A 282 38.08 1.86 4.05
CA SER A 282 38.45 2.04 2.64
C SER A 282 37.88 3.34 2.07
N GLU A 283 38.43 3.78 0.95
CA GLU A 283 37.72 4.74 0.10
C GLU A 283 36.41 4.14 -0.40
N ILE A 284 35.44 5.01 -0.67
CA ILE A 284 34.16 4.60 -1.21
C ILE A 284 34.34 4.25 -2.68
N THR A 285 33.91 3.04 -3.04
CA THR A 285 33.94 2.57 -4.43
C THR A 285 33.20 3.54 -5.32
N ARG A 286 33.92 4.10 -6.29
CA ARG A 286 33.34 4.98 -7.31
C ARG A 286 32.68 4.10 -8.36
N PRO A 287 31.46 4.41 -8.80
CA PRO A 287 30.87 3.68 -9.92
C PRO A 287 31.80 3.78 -11.12
N GLU A 288 32.26 2.64 -11.65
CA GLU A 288 32.85 2.64 -13.00
C GLU A 288 31.80 3.26 -13.94
N LEU A 289 32.26 4.19 -14.78
CA LEU A 289 31.47 5.03 -15.69
C LEU A 289 30.69 4.19 -16.72
N GLU A 290 29.72 3.38 -16.28
CA GLU A 290 28.64 2.91 -17.12
C GLU A 290 27.70 4.10 -17.32
N GLN A 291 28.05 4.90 -18.33
CA GLN A 291 27.23 5.87 -19.07
C GLN A 291 25.90 6.30 -18.39
N GLY A 292 25.94 7.24 -17.43
CA GLY A 292 24.71 7.90 -16.98
C GLY A 292 24.79 8.64 -15.63
N LEU A 293 25.55 8.12 -14.67
CA LEU A 293 25.68 8.69 -13.33
C LEU A 293 26.64 9.89 -13.32
N THR A 294 26.15 11.09 -13.65
CA THR A 294 26.92 12.34 -13.48
C THR A 294 26.92 12.81 -12.02
N ILE A 295 27.47 12.01 -11.11
CA ILE A 295 27.85 12.48 -9.78
C ILE A 295 29.21 13.16 -9.91
N ASN A 296 29.41 14.32 -9.30
CA ASN A 296 30.72 14.95 -9.30
C ASN A 296 31.69 14.07 -8.51
N ASP A 297 32.70 13.51 -9.17
CA ASP A 297 33.69 12.62 -8.58
C ASP A 297 34.48 13.26 -7.42
N ASN A 298 34.48 14.59 -7.34
CA ASN A 298 35.15 15.34 -6.28
C ASN A 298 34.20 15.85 -5.18
N ASP A 299 32.95 15.36 -5.13
CA ASP A 299 32.03 15.72 -4.05
C ASP A 299 32.37 14.94 -2.76
N GLU A 300 33.13 15.57 -1.87
CA GLU A 300 33.51 15.03 -0.56
C GLU A 300 32.30 14.65 0.30
N LYS A 301 31.14 15.26 0.08
CA LYS A 301 29.92 14.89 0.80
C LYS A 301 29.39 13.53 0.38
N VAL A 302 29.68 13.10 -0.85
CA VAL A 302 29.20 11.82 -1.41
C VAL A 302 30.22 10.69 -1.19
N TYR A 303 31.52 11.01 -1.29
CA TYR A 303 32.60 10.03 -1.19
C TYR A 303 33.31 10.03 0.18
N GLY A 304 32.95 10.97 1.04
CA GLY A 304 33.45 11.09 2.40
C GLY A 304 34.82 11.75 2.50
N THR A 305 35.09 12.31 3.67
CA THR A 305 36.40 12.84 4.04
C THR A 305 37.19 11.78 4.81
N ASP A 306 38.50 11.95 4.89
CA ASP A 306 39.36 11.07 5.67
C ASP A 306 39.04 11.13 7.17
N ASP A 307 38.70 12.32 7.68
CA ASP A 307 38.23 12.50 9.05
C ASP A 307 36.95 11.72 9.35
N PHE A 308 35.96 11.72 8.44
CA PHE A 308 34.74 10.93 8.63
C PHE A 308 35.08 9.45 8.78
N ALA A 309 35.94 8.94 7.89
CA ALA A 309 36.36 7.55 7.86
C ALA A 309 37.19 7.15 9.10
N ARG A 310 38.11 8.01 9.54
CA ARG A 310 38.89 7.82 10.77
C ARG A 310 38.00 7.78 12.00
N ILE A 311 37.05 8.70 12.11
CA ILE A 311 36.08 8.69 13.20
C ILE A 311 35.21 7.42 13.13
N ALA A 312 34.80 6.96 11.95
CA ALA A 312 34.09 5.69 11.80
C ALA A 312 34.93 4.50 12.33
N ALA A 313 36.22 4.48 12.03
CA ALA A 313 37.13 3.40 12.41
C ALA A 313 37.28 3.24 13.93
N GLY A 314 37.11 4.31 14.72
CA GLY A 314 37.15 4.25 16.18
C GLY A 314 35.78 4.23 16.86
N ALA A 315 34.67 4.13 16.11
CA ALA A 315 33.30 4.30 16.61
C ALA A 315 32.98 3.51 17.89
N ILE A 316 33.57 2.33 18.06
CA ILE A 316 33.34 1.46 19.22
C ILE A 316 33.83 2.06 20.55
N ALA A 317 34.82 2.95 20.53
CA ALA A 317 35.52 3.43 21.73
C ALA A 317 35.20 4.88 22.11
N TRP A 318 34.56 5.64 21.22
CA TRP A 318 34.32 7.06 21.45
C TRP A 318 33.32 7.32 22.57
N THR A 319 33.57 8.39 23.34
CA THR A 319 32.71 8.87 24.42
C THR A 319 32.41 10.36 24.34
N GLY A 320 33.11 11.11 23.48
CA GLY A 320 32.97 12.56 23.39
C GLY A 320 33.65 13.32 24.53
N ASN A 321 34.46 12.65 25.35
CA ASN A 321 35.23 13.28 26.40
C ASN A 321 36.70 12.91 26.23
N ASN A 322 37.48 13.82 25.66
CA ASN A 322 38.94 13.69 25.68
C ASN A 322 39.47 13.94 27.08
N ARG A 323 40.15 12.95 27.67
CA ARG A 323 40.92 13.18 28.88
C ARG A 323 42.25 13.86 28.51
N PRO A 324 42.60 15.00 29.15
CA PRO A 324 43.87 15.65 28.90
C PRO A 324 45.03 14.73 29.29
N SER A 325 46.10 14.74 28.48
CA SER A 325 47.33 13.94 28.60
C SER A 325 48.23 14.33 29.79
N SER A 326 47.66 14.80 30.90
CA SER A 326 48.44 15.33 32.03
C SER A 326 49.17 14.26 32.86
N ALA A 327 48.99 12.97 32.54
CA ALA A 327 49.79 11.89 33.11
C ALA A 327 50.88 11.51 32.10
N SER A 328 51.97 12.28 32.08
CA SER A 328 53.21 11.89 31.42
C SER A 328 53.82 10.73 32.20
N ILE A 329 53.31 9.52 31.96
CA ILE A 329 54.04 8.30 32.29
C ILE A 329 54.94 8.03 31.08
N ASP A 330 56.24 8.03 31.35
CA ASP A 330 57.34 7.96 30.39
C ASP A 330 57.08 7.10 29.14
N ASP A 331 57.50 7.62 27.98
CA ASP A 331 57.75 6.95 26.68
C ASP A 331 56.66 6.08 26.02
N ASN A 332 55.46 5.96 26.61
CA ASN A 332 54.36 5.20 25.99
C ASN A 332 53.60 6.02 24.93
N VAL A 333 54.06 5.90 23.68
CA VAL A 333 53.58 6.62 22.47
C VAL A 333 52.07 6.51 22.24
N PHE A 334 51.41 5.42 22.65
CA PHE A 334 49.96 5.28 22.50
C PHE A 334 49.15 6.27 23.35
N MET A 335 49.77 6.86 24.39
CA MET A 335 49.09 7.54 25.48
C MET A 335 49.34 9.05 25.59
N SER A 336 50.35 9.57 24.87
CA SER A 336 50.73 10.98 24.96
C SER A 336 49.71 11.94 24.33
N GLU A 337 48.80 11.42 23.49
CA GLU A 337 47.99 12.24 22.58
C GLU A 337 46.51 11.85 22.63
N GLY A 338 45.81 12.12 23.76
CA GLY A 338 44.35 12.07 23.85
C GLY A 338 43.69 10.72 23.50
N VAL A 339 43.30 9.95 24.51
CA VAL A 339 42.59 8.68 24.33
C VAL A 339 41.16 8.81 24.83
N GLN A 340 40.22 8.25 24.08
CA GLN A 340 38.86 8.01 24.57
C GLN A 340 38.69 6.52 24.80
N SER A 341 37.91 6.15 25.81
CA SER A 341 37.70 4.75 26.13
C SER A 341 36.26 4.49 26.52
N ARG A 342 35.76 3.32 26.16
CA ARG A 342 34.43 2.87 26.52
C ARG A 342 34.43 1.39 26.86
N THR A 343 33.75 1.05 27.94
CA THR A 343 33.65 -0.34 28.41
C THR A 343 32.27 -0.93 28.13
N TYR A 344 32.24 -2.15 27.59
CA TYR A 344 31.03 -2.95 27.40
C TYR A 344 31.05 -4.18 28.32
N PHE A 345 29.91 -4.48 28.92
CA PHE A 345 29.74 -5.68 29.73
C PHE A 345 29.79 -6.94 28.86
N GLN A 346 30.16 -8.06 29.49
CA GLN A 346 30.09 -9.38 28.87
C GLN A 346 28.70 -9.72 28.29
N ASN A 347 28.68 -10.56 27.27
CA ASN A 347 27.48 -10.99 26.54
C ASN A 347 26.67 -9.83 25.92
N THR A 348 27.31 -8.70 25.64
CA THR A 348 26.75 -7.66 24.78
C THR A 348 27.33 -7.79 23.38
N THR A 349 26.70 -7.17 22.38
CA THR A 349 27.19 -7.24 20.99
C THR A 349 28.65 -6.80 20.86
N TRP A 350 29.08 -5.82 21.65
CA TRP A 350 30.44 -5.24 21.62
C TRP A 350 31.35 -5.72 22.76
N GLY A 351 30.83 -6.59 23.61
CA GLY A 351 31.52 -7.16 24.78
C GLY A 351 31.36 -8.66 24.78
N PRO A 352 32.25 -9.43 24.12
CA PRO A 352 32.19 -10.88 24.13
C PRO A 352 32.24 -11.40 25.58
N GLY A 353 31.56 -12.51 25.86
CA GLY A 353 31.52 -13.09 27.22
C GLY A 353 32.48 -14.26 27.45
N ALA A 354 32.84 -14.98 26.40
CA ALA A 354 33.84 -16.06 26.43
C ALA A 354 35.23 -15.54 26.08
N ASP A 355 36.25 -16.39 26.20
CA ASP A 355 37.61 -16.10 25.76
C ASP A 355 37.59 -15.70 24.27
N ALA A 356 37.79 -14.41 24.00
CA ALA A 356 37.79 -13.87 22.65
C ALA A 356 39.13 -14.14 21.96
N THR A 357 39.07 -14.60 20.71
CA THR A 357 40.26 -14.71 19.84
C THR A 357 40.57 -13.37 19.18
N THR A 358 41.77 -13.22 18.62
CA THR A 358 42.15 -12.03 17.85
C THR A 358 41.18 -11.78 16.70
N GLU A 359 40.78 -12.83 15.99
CA GLU A 359 39.84 -12.76 14.88
C GLU A 359 38.43 -12.31 15.34
N ASP A 360 38.03 -12.67 16.56
CA ASP A 360 36.75 -12.21 17.12
C ASP A 360 36.79 -10.70 17.40
N ILE A 361 37.88 -10.19 17.95
CA ILE A 361 38.08 -8.76 18.22
C ILE A 361 38.12 -7.96 16.92
N GLU A 362 38.84 -8.44 15.90
CA GLU A 362 38.89 -7.84 14.57
C GLU A 362 37.49 -7.78 13.94
N ARG A 363 36.73 -8.87 13.96
CA ARG A 363 35.36 -8.93 13.42
C ARG A 363 34.41 -7.99 14.15
N LEU A 364 34.49 -7.91 15.48
CA LEU A 364 33.66 -7.00 16.27
C LEU A 364 33.95 -5.54 15.91
N LEU A 365 35.23 -5.20 15.77
CA LEU A 365 35.69 -3.87 15.41
C LEU A 365 35.22 -3.47 14.00
N MET A 366 35.46 -4.33 13.01
CA MET A 366 35.00 -4.12 11.64
C MET A 366 33.47 -4.03 11.54
N ARG A 367 32.74 -4.89 12.26
CA ARG A 367 31.28 -4.88 12.29
C ARG A 367 30.74 -3.58 12.90
N CYS A 368 31.30 -3.13 14.02
CA CYS A 368 30.87 -1.90 14.68
C CYS A 368 31.11 -0.67 13.78
N THR A 369 32.28 -0.59 13.15
CA THR A 369 32.60 0.49 12.21
C THR A 369 31.69 0.50 10.99
N THR A 370 31.50 -0.66 10.35
CA THR A 370 30.62 -0.76 9.18
C THR A 370 29.17 -0.47 9.55
N GLY A 371 28.73 -0.94 10.73
CA GLY A 371 27.42 -0.62 11.28
C GLY A 371 27.23 0.86 11.60
N ALA A 372 28.25 1.54 12.13
CA ALA A 372 28.19 2.97 12.38
C ALA A 372 28.01 3.77 11.07
N ILE A 373 28.69 3.39 9.99
CA ILE A 373 28.51 4.00 8.67
C ILE A 373 27.12 3.69 8.12
N ALA A 374 26.64 2.46 8.29
CA ALA A 374 25.32 2.03 7.83
C ALA A 374 24.18 2.78 8.55
N ALA A 375 24.29 2.96 9.87
CA ALA A 375 23.36 3.74 10.68
C ALA A 375 23.44 5.24 10.37
N PHE A 376 24.63 5.74 10.07
CA PHE A 376 24.78 7.08 9.53
C PHE A 376 24.09 7.25 8.16
N ASP A 377 24.17 6.28 7.25
CA ASP A 377 23.46 6.36 5.97
C ASP A 377 21.94 6.22 6.10
N ASP A 378 21.42 5.73 7.22
CA ASP A 378 19.98 5.65 7.49
C ASP A 378 19.43 6.90 8.20
N HIS A 379 20.14 7.44 9.19
CA HIS A 379 19.63 8.52 10.05
C HIS A 379 20.48 9.79 10.07
N GLY A 380 21.65 9.77 9.44
CA GLY A 380 22.63 10.85 9.47
C GLY A 380 22.25 12.09 8.65
N VAL A 381 23.22 13.00 8.58
CA VAL A 381 23.09 14.25 7.80
C VAL A 381 22.92 13.91 6.33
N ARG A 382 22.06 14.66 5.64
CA ARG A 382 21.71 14.40 4.24
C ARG A 382 22.26 15.47 3.30
N HIS A 383 22.62 15.03 2.10
CA HIS A 383 23.04 15.86 0.99
C HIS A 383 22.25 15.48 -0.26
N ASP A 384 21.69 16.48 -0.91
CA ASP A 384 20.79 16.28 -2.05
C ASP A 384 21.58 16.42 -3.35
N ILE A 385 21.58 15.36 -4.16
CA ILE A 385 22.31 15.30 -5.42
C ILE A 385 21.34 15.14 -6.59
N LYS A 386 21.55 15.93 -7.64
CA LYS A 386 20.83 15.79 -8.90
C LYS A 386 21.55 14.77 -9.75
N ILE A 387 20.87 13.67 -10.07
CA ILE A 387 21.42 12.64 -10.92
C ILE A 387 20.66 12.65 -12.25
N ASN A 388 21.41 12.69 -13.35
CA ASN A 388 20.86 12.66 -14.71
C ASN A 388 20.54 11.23 -15.18
N ASP A 389 20.15 10.37 -14.25
CA ASP A 389 19.88 8.95 -14.47
C ASP A 389 18.60 8.53 -13.75
N LEU A 390 18.09 7.35 -14.09
CA LEU A 390 16.88 6.73 -13.55
C LEU A 390 17.18 6.14 -12.17
N VAL A 391 17.34 7.00 -11.16
CA VAL A 391 17.70 6.58 -9.79
C VAL A 391 16.76 7.11 -8.71
N CYS A 392 15.77 7.94 -9.07
CA CYS A 392 14.75 8.38 -8.13
C CYS A 392 13.62 7.35 -8.09
N PRO A 393 13.55 6.47 -7.06
CA PRO A 393 12.47 5.51 -6.93
C PRO A 393 11.17 6.27 -6.63
N LYS A 394 10.12 5.90 -7.35
CA LYS A 394 8.75 6.31 -7.06
C LYS A 394 7.89 5.08 -6.90
N ASN A 395 7.01 5.11 -5.91
CA ASN A 395 5.97 4.10 -5.77
C ASN A 395 5.17 4.02 -7.07
N SER A 396 5.19 2.84 -7.67
CA SER A 396 4.47 2.58 -8.90
C SER A 396 3.30 1.65 -8.61
N GLN A 397 2.19 1.94 -9.27
CA GLN A 397 0.97 1.19 -9.15
C GLN A 397 0.74 0.48 -10.47
N GLN A 398 0.66 -0.85 -10.44
CA GLN A 398 0.32 -1.63 -11.62
C GLN A 398 -1.18 -1.88 -11.62
N LEU A 399 -1.82 -1.44 -12.70
CA LEU A 399 -3.21 -1.75 -12.95
C LEU A 399 -3.30 -3.16 -13.55
N ASN A 400 -3.72 -4.14 -12.74
CA ASN A 400 -3.93 -5.50 -13.23
C ASN A 400 -5.39 -5.65 -13.69
N VAL A 401 -5.61 -5.64 -15.00
CA VAL A 401 -6.96 -5.65 -15.58
C VAL A 401 -7.34 -7.05 -16.02
N ASP A 402 -8.33 -7.64 -15.35
CA ASP A 402 -8.95 -8.88 -15.80
C ASP A 402 -9.95 -8.62 -16.94
N TRP A 403 -9.42 -8.43 -18.15
CA TRP A 403 -10.21 -8.15 -19.35
C TRP A 403 -11.40 -9.10 -19.58
N PRO A 404 -11.31 -10.43 -19.34
CA PRO A 404 -12.45 -11.32 -19.56
C PRO A 404 -13.68 -10.97 -18.70
N TYR A 405 -13.48 -10.63 -17.42
CA TYR A 405 -14.59 -10.28 -16.52
C TYR A 405 -15.19 -8.92 -16.91
N ILE A 406 -14.35 -7.93 -17.20
CA ILE A 406 -14.81 -6.61 -17.65
C ILE A 406 -15.61 -6.72 -18.95
N LEU A 407 -15.09 -7.45 -19.94
CA LEU A 407 -15.79 -7.67 -21.21
C LEU A 407 -17.09 -8.46 -21.03
N SER A 408 -17.12 -9.44 -20.13
CA SER A 408 -18.34 -10.18 -19.81
C SER A 408 -19.41 -9.29 -19.17
N ILE A 409 -19.03 -8.42 -18.24
CA ILE A 409 -19.96 -7.49 -17.58
C ILE A 409 -20.46 -6.44 -18.58
N LEU A 410 -19.56 -5.83 -19.35
CA LEU A 410 -19.90 -4.84 -20.37
C LEU A 410 -20.82 -5.43 -21.44
N GLY A 411 -20.47 -6.62 -21.94
CA GLY A 411 -21.29 -7.39 -22.87
C GLY A 411 -22.66 -7.75 -22.29
N GLY A 412 -22.72 -8.11 -21.01
CA GLY A 412 -23.97 -8.39 -20.29
C GLY A 412 -24.91 -7.18 -20.23
N ILE A 413 -24.37 -5.99 -19.90
CA ILE A 413 -25.15 -4.73 -19.87
C ILE A 413 -25.71 -4.43 -21.27
N CYS A 414 -24.86 -4.48 -22.30
CA CYS A 414 -25.30 -4.24 -23.68
C CYS A 414 -26.36 -5.25 -24.14
N ALA A 415 -26.21 -6.53 -23.79
CA ALA A 415 -27.17 -7.58 -24.14
C ALA A 415 -28.53 -7.36 -23.46
N ILE A 416 -28.55 -6.99 -22.18
CA ILE A 416 -29.79 -6.69 -21.44
C ILE A 416 -30.50 -5.47 -22.04
N GLN A 417 -29.76 -4.39 -22.33
CA GLN A 417 -30.32 -3.19 -22.95
C GLN A 417 -30.87 -3.47 -24.36
N LEU A 418 -30.13 -4.24 -25.17
CA LEU A 418 -30.58 -4.65 -26.49
C LEU A 418 -31.85 -5.51 -26.41
N ALA A 419 -31.91 -6.46 -25.47
CA ALA A 419 -33.11 -7.27 -25.25
C ALA A 419 -34.31 -6.41 -24.84
N ALA A 420 -34.11 -5.44 -23.94
CA ALA A 420 -35.14 -4.49 -23.54
C ALA A 420 -35.63 -3.63 -24.72
N LEU A 421 -34.72 -3.15 -25.57
CA LEU A 421 -35.05 -2.39 -26.77
C LEU A 421 -35.84 -3.24 -27.77
N ILE A 422 -35.42 -4.48 -28.04
CA ILE A 422 -36.14 -5.39 -28.94
C ILE A 422 -37.55 -5.65 -28.41
N CYS A 423 -37.69 -5.93 -27.10
CA CYS A 423 -38.99 -6.06 -26.45
C CYS A 423 -39.83 -4.80 -26.67
N LEU A 424 -39.30 -3.61 -26.40
CA LEU A 424 -40.00 -2.35 -26.61
C LEU A 424 -40.46 -2.17 -28.06
N ILE A 425 -39.63 -2.47 -29.06
CA ILE A 425 -40.02 -2.33 -30.49
C ILE A 425 -41.13 -3.32 -30.86
N VAL A 426 -41.00 -4.58 -30.45
CA VAL A 426 -42.02 -5.62 -30.72
C VAL A 426 -43.35 -5.26 -30.06
N PHE A 427 -43.31 -4.69 -28.85
CA PHE A 427 -44.48 -4.31 -28.11
C PHE A 427 -45.08 -2.97 -28.55
N ALA A 428 -44.27 -1.98 -28.88
CA ALA A 428 -44.72 -0.66 -29.34
C ALA A 428 -45.55 -0.77 -30.62
N ASN A 429 -45.16 -1.63 -31.56
CA ASN A 429 -45.92 -1.85 -32.79
C ASN A 429 -47.28 -2.58 -32.58
N ARG A 430 -47.53 -3.16 -31.40
CA ARG A 430 -48.76 -3.88 -31.06
C ARG A 430 -49.63 -3.17 -30.01
N ALA A 431 -49.09 -2.15 -29.36
CA ALA A 431 -49.83 -1.35 -28.39
C ALA A 431 -50.77 -0.40 -29.15
N ILE A 432 -52.07 -0.66 -29.06
CA ILE A 432 -53.09 0.31 -29.48
C ILE A 432 -53.11 1.38 -28.38
N ILE A 433 -52.51 2.53 -28.66
CA ILE A 433 -52.64 3.70 -27.79
C ILE A 433 -54.09 4.14 -27.89
N ARG A 434 -54.86 3.85 -26.84
CA ARG A 434 -56.21 4.36 -26.69
C ARG A 434 -56.06 5.74 -26.05
N ASP A 435 -56.50 6.78 -26.73
CA ASP A 435 -56.56 8.10 -26.09
C ASP A 435 -57.52 8.02 -24.89
N GLU A 436 -56.98 8.13 -23.67
CA GLU A 436 -57.72 8.28 -22.41
C GLU A 436 -58.44 9.63 -22.30
N SER A 437 -58.84 10.19 -23.43
CA SER A 437 -59.64 11.40 -23.48
C SER A 437 -61.02 11.09 -22.88
N PHE A 438 -61.41 11.86 -21.85
CA PHE A 438 -62.77 11.84 -21.31
C PHE A 438 -63.83 12.05 -22.41
N LEU A 439 -63.47 12.78 -23.47
CA LEU A 439 -64.32 12.99 -24.65
C LEU A 439 -64.50 11.70 -25.47
N SER A 440 -63.45 10.92 -25.70
CA SER A 440 -63.52 9.64 -26.42
C SER A 440 -64.35 8.62 -25.65
N THR A 441 -64.16 8.56 -24.33
CA THR A 441 -64.99 7.71 -23.45
C THR A 441 -66.45 8.16 -23.43
N ALA A 442 -66.72 9.47 -23.41
CA ALA A 442 -68.07 10.02 -23.48
C ALA A 442 -68.74 9.75 -24.83
N MET A 443 -68.02 9.87 -25.96
CA MET A 443 -68.53 9.52 -27.28
C MET A 443 -68.90 8.04 -27.37
N LEU A 444 -68.07 7.17 -26.79
CA LEU A 444 -68.31 5.73 -26.80
C LEU A 444 -69.53 5.33 -25.92
N LEU A 445 -69.81 6.09 -24.87
CA LEU A 445 -70.99 5.90 -24.02
C LEU A 445 -72.25 6.58 -24.56
N ARG A 446 -72.14 7.42 -25.58
CA ARG A 446 -73.25 8.15 -26.21
C ARG A 446 -74.43 7.23 -26.57
N PRO A 447 -74.27 6.03 -27.16
CA PRO A 447 -75.40 5.15 -27.49
C PRO A 447 -76.18 4.67 -26.25
N VAL A 448 -75.48 4.51 -25.13
CA VAL A 448 -76.09 4.13 -23.84
C VAL A 448 -76.89 5.31 -23.29
N VAL A 449 -76.31 6.52 -23.34
CA VAL A 449 -76.98 7.75 -22.89
C VAL A 449 -78.20 8.06 -23.77
N ASP A 450 -78.08 7.92 -25.09
CA ASP A 450 -79.18 8.15 -26.05
C ASP A 450 -80.37 7.21 -25.84
N THR A 451 -80.17 6.05 -25.20
CA THR A 451 -81.26 5.10 -24.88
C THR A 451 -82.03 5.49 -23.61
N ILE A 452 -81.44 6.31 -22.74
CA ILE A 452 -82.00 6.70 -21.43
C ILE A 452 -82.45 8.18 -21.43
N LYS A 453 -81.94 9.01 -22.35
CA LYS A 453 -82.13 10.47 -22.37
C LYS A 453 -83.59 10.97 -22.31
N ASP A 454 -84.54 10.16 -22.78
CA ASP A 454 -85.96 10.54 -22.82
C ASP A 454 -86.68 10.35 -21.47
N GLU A 455 -85.97 9.91 -20.42
CA GLU A 455 -86.54 9.74 -19.07
C GLU A 455 -86.28 10.94 -18.15
N PRO A 456 -87.28 11.35 -17.34
CA PRO A 456 -87.11 12.44 -16.39
C PRO A 456 -86.04 12.08 -15.35
N GLY A 457 -84.99 12.90 -15.28
CA GLY A 457 -83.86 12.71 -14.36
C GLY A 457 -82.67 11.93 -14.93
N ALA A 458 -82.69 11.53 -16.20
CA ALA A 458 -81.61 10.79 -16.85
C ALA A 458 -80.22 11.46 -16.74
N THR A 459 -80.16 12.79 -16.70
CA THR A 459 -78.92 13.57 -16.56
C THR A 459 -78.34 13.58 -15.14
N ALA A 460 -79.10 13.17 -14.12
CA ALA A 460 -78.67 13.15 -12.71
C ALA A 460 -78.42 11.72 -12.17
N MET A 461 -78.58 10.69 -12.99
CA MET A 461 -78.42 9.29 -12.58
C MET A 461 -76.95 8.92 -12.33
N LYS A 462 -76.69 8.17 -11.26
CA LYS A 462 -75.34 7.62 -11.01
C LYS A 462 -75.13 6.39 -11.89
N GLY A 463 -73.87 6.04 -12.18
CA GLY A 463 -73.54 4.90 -13.04
C GLY A 463 -74.12 3.53 -12.59
N ARG A 464 -74.42 3.37 -11.30
CA ARG A 464 -75.12 2.18 -10.78
C ARG A 464 -76.60 2.17 -11.16
N ASP A 465 -77.25 3.32 -11.11
CA ASP A 465 -78.66 3.49 -11.46
C ASP A 465 -78.86 3.32 -12.98
N ILE A 466 -77.90 3.81 -13.78
CA ILE A 466 -77.84 3.60 -15.24
C ILE A 466 -77.72 2.12 -15.59
N ARG A 467 -76.88 1.36 -14.88
CA ARG A 467 -76.70 -0.09 -15.11
C ARG A 467 -77.97 -0.88 -14.83
N ASP A 468 -78.66 -0.54 -13.74
CA ASP A 468 -79.82 -1.29 -13.25
C ASP A 468 -81.15 -0.80 -13.86
N HIS A 469 -81.07 0.17 -14.78
CA HIS A 469 -82.19 0.76 -15.49
C HIS A 469 -82.98 -0.29 -16.29
N PRO A 470 -84.33 -0.28 -16.23
CA PRO A 470 -85.17 -1.34 -16.83
C PRO A 470 -84.95 -1.55 -18.33
N LYS A 471 -84.61 -0.49 -19.08
CA LYS A 471 -84.27 -0.56 -20.52
C LYS A 471 -82.91 -1.22 -20.82
N LEU A 472 -82.02 -1.30 -19.83
CA LEU A 472 -80.65 -1.83 -19.98
C LEU A 472 -80.42 -3.15 -19.22
N ARG A 473 -81.20 -3.39 -18.15
CA ARG A 473 -81.05 -4.53 -17.22
C ARG A 473 -81.05 -5.92 -17.88
N TYR A 474 -81.68 -6.06 -19.04
CA TYR A 474 -81.77 -7.34 -19.78
C TYR A 474 -81.05 -7.33 -21.13
N ARG A 475 -80.36 -6.24 -21.50
CA ARG A 475 -79.60 -6.16 -22.75
C ARG A 475 -78.12 -6.32 -22.45
N ARG A 476 -77.50 -7.38 -22.99
CA ARG A 476 -76.04 -7.50 -22.92
C ARG A 476 -75.43 -6.49 -23.90
N ILE A 477 -74.61 -5.61 -23.34
CA ILE A 477 -73.83 -4.62 -24.08
C ILE A 477 -72.55 -5.28 -24.54
N ARG A 478 -72.23 -5.17 -25.84
CA ARG A 478 -70.97 -5.68 -26.40
C ARG A 478 -70.25 -4.58 -27.16
N TYR A 479 -68.94 -4.49 -26.96
CA TYR A 479 -68.07 -3.61 -27.74
C TYR A 479 -67.68 -4.31 -29.04
N GLY A 480 -67.75 -3.58 -30.15
CA GLY A 480 -67.29 -4.03 -31.47
C GLY A 480 -66.86 -2.83 -32.32
N TYR A 481 -66.61 -3.07 -33.60
CA TYR A 481 -66.32 -2.04 -34.57
C TYR A 481 -67.28 -2.12 -35.76
N LYS A 482 -67.48 -0.99 -36.45
CA LYS A 482 -68.11 -0.95 -37.76
C LYS A 482 -67.04 -0.88 -38.83
N GLU A 483 -67.22 -1.67 -39.87
CA GLU A 483 -66.41 -1.62 -41.08
C GLU A 483 -66.94 -0.51 -42.00
N ASN A 484 -66.04 0.19 -42.67
CA ASN A 484 -66.39 1.09 -43.76
C ASN A 484 -66.82 0.30 -45.01
N ALA A 485 -67.34 1.01 -46.02
CA ALA A 485 -67.71 0.41 -47.31
C ALA A 485 -66.55 -0.38 -47.97
N ASP A 486 -65.31 -0.05 -47.61
CA ASP A 486 -64.08 -0.68 -48.10
C ASP A 486 -63.63 -1.90 -47.26
N GLY A 487 -64.39 -2.29 -46.23
CA GLY A 487 -64.10 -3.44 -45.36
C GLY A 487 -63.04 -3.17 -44.28
N GLU A 488 -62.53 -1.94 -44.16
CA GLU A 488 -61.59 -1.56 -43.10
C GLU A 488 -62.33 -1.14 -41.82
N PRO A 489 -61.80 -1.50 -40.63
CA PRO A 489 -62.40 -1.10 -39.35
C PRO A 489 -62.27 0.41 -39.14
N HIS A 490 -63.39 1.11 -38.93
CA HIS A 490 -63.41 2.57 -38.87
C HIS A 490 -63.80 3.12 -37.50
N GLU A 491 -64.96 2.71 -36.97
CA GLU A 491 -65.55 3.30 -35.76
C GLU A 491 -65.80 2.23 -34.70
N ILE A 492 -65.40 2.51 -33.45
CA ILE A 492 -65.71 1.65 -32.30
C ILE A 492 -67.10 2.02 -31.77
N ALA A 493 -68.02 1.07 -31.80
CA ALA A 493 -69.40 1.28 -31.37
C ALA A 493 -69.83 0.28 -30.29
N VAL A 494 -70.80 0.71 -29.50
CA VAL A 494 -71.48 -0.12 -28.50
C VAL A 494 -72.72 -0.73 -29.13
N PHE A 495 -72.77 -2.07 -29.15
CA PHE A 495 -73.87 -2.83 -29.74
C PHE A 495 -74.75 -3.46 -28.66
N PHE A 496 -76.05 -3.49 -28.92
CA PHE A 496 -77.04 -4.10 -28.03
C PHE A 496 -77.52 -5.43 -28.59
N GLN A 497 -77.32 -6.49 -27.81
CA GLN A 497 -77.74 -7.83 -28.20
C GLN A 497 -79.26 -7.88 -28.47
N GLY A 498 -79.65 -8.20 -29.72
CA GLY A 498 -81.05 -8.37 -30.16
C GLY A 498 -81.62 -7.26 -31.05
N ARG A 499 -80.94 -6.11 -31.20
CA ARG A 499 -81.35 -5.03 -32.14
C ARG A 499 -80.37 -4.86 -33.30
N ASP A 500 -79.09 -5.09 -33.02
CA ASP A 500 -78.01 -4.96 -34.00
C ASP A 500 -77.70 -6.33 -34.63
N PRO A 501 -77.21 -6.37 -35.89
CA PRO A 501 -76.97 -7.62 -36.61
C PRO A 501 -76.06 -8.56 -35.82
N SER A 502 -76.41 -9.85 -35.82
CA SER A 502 -75.74 -10.91 -35.06
C SER A 502 -74.30 -11.19 -35.48
N GLU A 503 -73.85 -10.62 -36.59
CA GLU A 503 -72.54 -10.87 -37.22
C GLU A 503 -71.51 -9.82 -36.81
N ILE A 504 -71.34 -9.60 -35.50
CA ILE A 504 -70.20 -8.82 -35.02
C ILE A 504 -69.00 -9.77 -34.94
N PRO A 505 -67.91 -9.53 -35.70
CA PRO A 505 -66.73 -10.38 -35.66
C PRO A 505 -66.19 -10.47 -34.23
N THR A 506 -65.94 -11.69 -33.76
CA THR A 506 -65.41 -11.96 -32.41
C THR A 506 -63.96 -11.54 -32.25
N LYS A 507 -63.28 -11.24 -33.36
CA LYS A 507 -61.87 -10.88 -33.42
C LYS A 507 -61.73 -9.45 -33.99
N TRP A 508 -60.91 -8.65 -33.32
CA TRP A 508 -60.55 -7.31 -33.77
C TRP A 508 -59.64 -7.41 -34.99
N ALA A 509 -59.95 -6.67 -36.05
CA ALA A 509 -59.09 -6.57 -37.23
C ALA A 509 -57.90 -5.65 -36.96
N SER A 510 -56.76 -5.87 -37.61
CA SER A 510 -55.65 -4.91 -37.56
C SER A 510 -55.99 -3.70 -38.44
N GLY A 511 -56.04 -2.49 -37.88
CA GLY A 511 -56.36 -1.27 -38.63
C GLY A 511 -56.38 -0.03 -37.73
N ARG A 512 -56.50 1.16 -38.35
CA ARG A 512 -56.65 2.43 -37.63
C ARG A 512 -58.13 2.69 -37.32
N TYR A 513 -58.51 2.42 -36.07
CA TYR A 513 -59.79 2.84 -35.50
C TYR A 513 -59.72 4.34 -35.21
N ARG A 514 -60.69 5.11 -35.67
CA ARG A 514 -60.79 6.55 -35.38
C ARG A 514 -61.98 6.85 -34.49
#